data_AF-A0A2V5Q975-F1
#
_entry.id   AF-A0A2V5Q975-F1
#
_cell.length_a   1.000
_cell.length_b   1.000
_cell.length_c   1.000
_cell.angle_alpha   90.00
_cell.angle_beta   90.00
_cell.angle_gamma   90.00
#
_symmetry.space_group_name_H-M   'P 1'
#
loop_
_entity.id
_entity.type
_entity.pdbx_description
1 polymer ?
#
loop_
_entity_poly.entity_id
_entity_poly.type
_entity_poly.pdbx_seq_one_letter_code
_entity_poly.pdbx_strand_id
1 'polypeptide(L)'
;PMEIVYPDQDANGLGVLILPNAVALIKGGPHPENGKQLIDYLLSRSTERKLAFADCAQIPLHSGVDTPPEVRRIEDIKPMRVGYADLARKMEEIQPFLKEWAGQ
;
A
#
# COMPACT_ATOMS: atom_id res chain seq x y z
N PRO A 1 -25.09 -7.82 -7.93
CA PRO A 1 -24.37 -7.50 -6.68
C PRO A 1 -22.88 -7.38 -7.01
N MET A 2 -22.16 -6.39 -6.47
CA MET A 2 -20.71 -6.29 -6.60
C MET A 2 -20.04 -6.85 -5.35
N GLU A 3 -19.00 -7.66 -5.54
CA GLU A 3 -18.21 -8.26 -4.47
C GLU A 3 -16.74 -7.89 -4.66
N ILE A 4 -16.06 -7.55 -3.57
CA ILE A 4 -14.61 -7.32 -3.56
C ILE A 4 -13.94 -8.65 -3.21
N VAL A 5 -13.25 -9.24 -4.18
CA VAL A 5 -12.50 -10.49 -4.01
C VAL A 5 -11.02 -10.18 -3.80
N TYR A 6 -10.46 -10.66 -2.69
CA TYR A 6 -9.01 -10.66 -2.46
C TYR A 6 -8.45 -11.99 -2.98
N PRO A 7 -7.60 -12.00 -4.02
CA PRO A 7 -7.08 -13.24 -4.60
C PRO A 7 -6.06 -13.92 -3.69
N ASP A 8 -5.79 -15.20 -3.98
CA ASP A 8 -4.69 -15.99 -3.39
C ASP A 8 -4.73 -16.13 -1.84
N GLN A 9 -5.94 -16.16 -1.25
CA GLN A 9 -6.13 -16.24 0.21
C GLN A 9 -6.10 -17.66 0.78
N ASP A 10 -6.07 -18.70 -0.06
CA ASP A 10 -6.00 -20.10 0.37
C ASP A 10 -4.68 -20.42 1.11
N ALA A 11 -4.65 -21.55 1.84
CA ALA A 11 -3.48 -21.98 2.60
C ALA A 11 -2.18 -21.98 1.77
N ASN A 12 -2.24 -22.48 0.53
CA ASN A 12 -1.11 -22.53 -0.41
C ASN A 12 -1.05 -21.35 -1.39
N GLY A 13 -1.98 -20.39 -1.31
CA GLY A 13 -1.99 -19.20 -2.15
C GLY A 13 -0.80 -18.29 -1.87
N LEU A 14 -0.43 -17.45 -2.83
CA LEU A 14 0.69 -16.51 -2.67
C LEU A 14 0.36 -15.34 -1.72
N GLY A 15 -0.92 -15.04 -1.50
CA GLY A 15 -1.40 -13.80 -0.93
C GLY A 15 -1.60 -12.70 -1.97
N VAL A 16 -2.43 -11.71 -1.65
CA VAL A 16 -2.69 -10.57 -2.53
C VAL A 16 -1.56 -9.55 -2.44
N LEU A 17 -1.16 -8.95 -3.56
CA LEU A 17 -0.19 -7.86 -3.55
C LEU A 17 -0.80 -6.63 -2.86
N ILE A 18 -0.15 -6.18 -1.78
CA ILE A 18 -0.47 -4.91 -1.13
C ILE A 18 0.53 -3.87 -1.62
N LEU A 19 0.04 -2.72 -2.10
CA LEU A 19 0.88 -1.60 -2.51
C LEU A 19 0.80 -0.50 -1.45
N PRO A 20 1.88 -0.27 -0.69
CA PRO A 20 1.89 0.77 0.33
C PRO A 20 2.07 2.14 -0.32
N ASN A 21 1.38 3.13 0.23
CA ASN A 21 1.81 4.51 0.04
C ASN A 21 2.97 4.80 0.98
N ALA A 22 4.02 5.41 0.44
CA ALA A 22 5.24 5.70 1.19
C ALA A 22 5.51 7.21 1.24
N VAL A 23 6.02 7.66 2.37
CA VAL A 23 6.58 9.00 2.56
C VAL A 23 8.04 8.86 2.97
N ALA A 24 8.91 9.70 2.42
CA ALA A 24 10.34 9.66 2.69
C ALA A 24 10.89 11.07 2.95
N LEU A 25 11.87 11.15 3.84
CA LEU A 25 12.61 12.38 4.08
C LEU A 25 13.73 12.53 3.04
N ILE A 26 13.70 13.63 2.29
CA ILE A 26 14.73 13.91 1.27
C ILE A 26 16.03 14.34 1.94
N LYS A 27 17.12 13.65 1.61
CA LYS A 27 18.47 13.97 2.11
C LYS A 27 18.89 15.37 1.65
N GLY A 28 19.29 16.22 2.60
CA GLY A 28 19.68 17.61 2.32
C GLY A 28 18.51 18.55 2.04
N GLY A 29 17.27 18.13 2.30
CA GLY A 29 16.10 18.99 2.16
C GLY A 29 16.10 20.17 3.14
N PRO A 30 15.35 21.25 2.85
CA PRO A 30 15.43 22.52 3.57
C PRO A 30 14.91 22.47 5.01
N HIS A 31 14.00 21.54 5.33
CA HIS A 31 13.29 21.49 6.63
C HIS A 31 13.19 20.06 7.18
N PRO A 32 14.29 19.44 7.62
CA PRO A 32 14.31 18.03 8.03
C PRO A 32 13.40 17.74 9.24
N GLU A 33 13.36 18.63 10.23
CA GLU A 33 12.56 18.42 11.44
C GLU A 33 11.05 18.52 11.17
N ASN A 34 10.62 19.47 10.33
CA ASN A 34 9.20 19.55 9.91
C ASN A 34 8.81 18.33 9.07
N GLY A 35 9.74 17.83 8.24
CA GLY A 35 9.52 16.60 7.47
C GLY A 35 9.28 15.39 8.37
N LYS A 36 10.06 15.24 9.45
CA LYS A 36 9.83 14.18 10.45
C LYS A 36 8.47 14.33 11.14
N GLN A 37 8.12 15.54 11.58
CA GLN A 37 6.81 15.79 12.22
C GLN A 37 5.64 15.48 11.28
N LEU A 38 5.78 15.75 9.98
CA LEU A 38 4.78 15.37 8.99
C LEU A 38 4.66 13.84 8.88
N ILE A 39 5.77 13.13 8.83
CA ILE A 39 5.78 11.65 8.81
C ILE A 39 5.07 11.10 10.05
N ASP A 40 5.42 11.60 11.24
CA ASP A 40 4.78 11.18 12.50
C ASP A 40 3.28 11.47 12.51
N TYR A 41 2.86 12.64 11.97
CA TYR A 41 1.45 12.98 11.85
C TYR A 41 0.70 12.06 10.89
N LEU A 42 1.29 11.74 9.73
CA LEU A 42 0.69 10.85 8.73
C LEU A 42 0.53 9.42 9.26
N LEU A 43 1.50 8.95 10.05
CA LEU A 43 1.49 7.63 10.68
C LEU A 43 0.67 7.60 11.99
N SER A 44 0.09 8.72 12.42
CA SER A 44 -0.75 8.71 13.61
C SER A 44 -2.07 7.98 13.33
N ARG A 45 -2.55 7.21 14.32
CA ARG A 45 -3.83 6.47 14.24
C ARG A 45 -5.02 7.35 13.83
N SER A 46 -5.03 8.60 14.28
CA SER A 46 -6.09 9.54 13.96
C SER A 46 -6.06 9.98 12.49
N THR A 47 -4.88 10.13 11.90
CA THR A 47 -4.72 10.42 10.47
C THR A 47 -4.98 9.19 9.61
N GLU A 48 -4.54 7.99 10.02
CA GLU A 48 -4.86 6.75 9.32
C GLU A 48 -6.37 6.52 9.25
N ARG A 49 -7.11 6.77 10.34
CA ARG A 49 -8.58 6.75 10.31
C ARG A 49 -9.12 7.75 9.29
N LYS A 50 -8.62 8.99 9.26
CA LYS A 50 -9.07 9.97 8.25
C LYS A 50 -8.82 9.48 6.82
N LEU A 51 -7.68 8.84 6.56
CA LEU A 51 -7.33 8.30 5.25
C LEU A 51 -8.17 7.07 4.85
N ALA A 52 -8.54 6.23 5.82
CA ALA A 52 -9.41 5.08 5.59
C ALA A 52 -10.84 5.49 5.22
N PHE A 53 -11.34 6.59 5.80
CA PHE A 53 -12.68 7.13 5.52
C PHE A 53 -12.70 8.16 4.38
N ALA A 54 -11.54 8.51 3.81
CA ALA A 54 -11.46 9.35 2.62
C ALA A 54 -11.79 8.52 1.36
N ASP A 55 -12.06 9.19 0.24
CA ASP A 55 -12.39 8.52 -1.04
C ASP A 55 -11.29 7.56 -1.53
N CYS A 56 -10.05 7.77 -1.11
CA CYS A 56 -8.93 6.88 -1.41
C CYS A 56 -8.99 5.53 -0.66
N ALA A 57 -9.81 5.43 0.39
CA ALA A 57 -10.10 4.21 1.15
C ALA A 57 -8.84 3.43 1.57
N GLN A 58 -7.84 4.14 2.12
CA GLN A 58 -6.54 3.54 2.42
C GLN A 58 -6.65 2.55 3.58
N ILE A 59 -5.98 1.40 3.45
CA ILE A 59 -5.89 0.42 4.53
C ILE A 59 -4.91 0.96 5.60
N PRO A 60 -5.35 1.14 6.86
CA PRO A 60 -4.46 1.58 7.94
C PRO A 60 -3.29 0.62 8.17
N LEU A 61 -2.15 1.17 8.61
CA LEU A 61 -1.00 0.37 9.02
C LEU A 61 -1.14 -0.11 10.46
N HIS A 62 -1.73 0.71 11.34
CA HIS A 62 -1.90 0.36 12.74
C HIS A 62 -3.13 -0.52 12.96
N SER A 63 -2.92 -1.62 13.69
CA SER A 63 -4.00 -2.50 14.12
C SER A 63 -5.01 -1.79 15.03
N GLY A 64 -6.30 -2.06 14.81
CA GLY A 64 -7.38 -1.49 15.61
C GLY A 64 -7.76 -0.05 15.25
N VAL A 65 -7.25 0.50 14.15
CA VAL A 65 -7.80 1.71 13.55
C VAL A 65 -9.10 1.36 12.82
N ASP A 66 -10.16 2.11 13.09
CA ASP A 66 -11.44 1.90 12.42
C ASP A 66 -11.35 2.12 10.91
N THR A 67 -12.03 1.27 10.15
CA THR A 67 -12.19 1.39 8.70
C THR A 67 -13.68 1.40 8.33
N PRO A 68 -14.06 1.98 7.18
CA PRO A 68 -15.41 1.80 6.65
C PRO A 68 -15.65 0.32 6.27
N PRO A 69 -16.92 -0.15 6.23
CA PRO A 69 -17.25 -1.56 6.01
C PRO A 69 -16.67 -2.18 4.73
N GLU A 70 -16.45 -1.36 3.71
CA GLU A 70 -15.93 -1.76 2.40
C GLU A 70 -14.40 -1.98 2.42
N VAL A 71 -13.70 -1.42 3.40
CA VAL A 71 -12.25 -1.54 3.56
C VAL A 71 -11.95 -2.65 4.56
N ARG A 72 -11.53 -3.80 4.02
CA ARG A 72 -11.01 -4.90 4.83
C ARG A 72 -9.70 -4.49 5.49
N ARG A 73 -9.55 -4.88 6.76
CA ARG A 73 -8.35 -4.60 7.54
C ARG A 73 -7.19 -5.46 7.05
N ILE A 74 -5.97 -4.93 7.19
CA ILE A 74 -4.76 -5.63 6.76
C ILE A 74 -4.56 -6.96 7.50
N GLU A 75 -5.03 -7.06 8.75
CA GLU A 75 -4.92 -8.29 9.55
C GLU A 75 -5.80 -9.43 9.02
N ASP A 76 -6.85 -9.10 8.28
CA ASP A 76 -7.82 -10.05 7.72
C ASP A 76 -7.50 -10.43 6.26
N ILE A 77 -6.32 -10.04 5.79
CA ILE A 77 -5.82 -10.27 4.44
C ILE A 77 -4.50 -11.04 4.56
N LYS A 78 -4.31 -12.08 3.76
CA LYS A 78 -3.01 -12.70 3.53
C LYS A 78 -2.25 -11.86 2.49
N PRO A 79 -1.25 -11.05 2.89
CA PRO A 79 -0.46 -10.29 1.93
C PRO A 79 0.54 -11.20 1.23
N MET A 80 0.82 -10.91 -0.03
CA MET A 80 1.94 -11.51 -0.75
C MET A 80 3.26 -11.15 -0.07
N ARG A 81 4.12 -12.14 0.16
CA ARG A 81 5.48 -11.88 0.66
C ARG A 81 6.34 -11.32 -0.48
N VAL A 82 6.41 -10.00 -0.57
CA VAL A 82 7.14 -9.29 -1.64
C VAL A 82 8.28 -8.44 -1.08
N GLY A 83 9.43 -8.46 -1.76
CA GLY A 83 10.47 -7.46 -1.58
C GLY A 83 10.27 -6.33 -2.59
N TYR A 84 9.91 -5.12 -2.14
CA TYR A 84 9.56 -4.02 -3.05
C TYR A 84 10.73 -3.58 -3.95
N ALA A 85 11.98 -3.72 -3.50
CA ALA A 85 13.16 -3.43 -4.33
C ALA A 85 13.30 -4.42 -5.50
N ASP A 86 13.05 -5.71 -5.24
CA ASP A 86 13.09 -6.73 -6.29
C ASP A 86 11.88 -6.61 -7.22
N LEU A 87 10.70 -6.25 -6.69
CA LEU A 87 9.53 -5.91 -7.49
C LEU A 87 9.82 -4.75 -8.45
N ALA A 88 10.41 -3.66 -7.96
CA ALA A 88 10.77 -2.51 -8.78
C ALA A 88 11.74 -2.89 -9.91
N ARG A 89 12.80 -3.65 -9.60
CA ARG A 89 13.72 -4.17 -10.62
C ARG A 89 12.98 -5.02 -11.65
N LYS A 90 12.10 -5.90 -11.20
CA LYS A 90 11.34 -6.78 -12.10
C LYS A 90 10.40 -5.99 -13.01
N MET A 91 9.78 -4.92 -12.50
CA MET A 91 8.91 -4.05 -13.29
C MET A 91 9.67 -3.40 -14.45
N GLU A 92 10.89 -2.92 -14.20
CA GLU A 92 11.76 -2.37 -15.26
C GLU A 92 12.16 -3.44 -16.28
N GLU A 93 12.55 -4.63 -15.82
CA GLU A 93 12.93 -5.76 -16.69
C GLU A 93 11.83 -6.18 -17.66
N ILE A 94 10.58 -6.23 -17.20
CA ILE A 94 9.45 -6.71 -18.01
C ILE A 94 8.77 -5.59 -18.84
N GLN A 95 9.14 -4.33 -18.61
CA GLN A 95 8.49 -3.19 -19.26
C GLN A 95 8.50 -3.28 -20.80
N PRO A 96 9.61 -3.68 -21.48
CA PRO A 96 9.62 -3.81 -22.94
C PRO A 96 8.62 -4.86 -23.44
N PHE A 97 8.58 -6.02 -22.77
CA PHE A 97 7.62 -7.09 -23.08
C PHE A 97 6.17 -6.62 -22.90
N LEU A 98 5.87 -5.89 -21.83
CA LEU A 98 4.53 -5.36 -21.59
C LEU A 98 4.12 -4.31 -22.65
N LYS A 99 5.05 -3.48 -23.12
CA LYS A 99 4.80 -2.52 -24.21
C LYS A 99 4.48 -3.23 -25.52
N GLU A 100 5.29 -4.22 -25.89
CA GLU A 100 5.05 -5.05 -27.07
C GLU A 100 3.69 -5.75 -26.99
N TRP A 101 3.38 -6.38 -25.85
CA TRP A 101 2.10 -7.04 -25.62
C TRP A 101 0.90 -6.07 -25.70
N ALA A 102 1.08 -4.84 -25.23
CA ALA A 102 0.07 -3.77 -25.31
C ALA A 102 -0.01 -3.09 -26.70
N GLY A 103 0.82 -3.50 -27.66
CA GLY A 103 0.87 -2.92 -29.02
C GLY A 103 1.49 -1.52 -29.08
N GLN A 104 2.38 -1.18 -28.15
CA GLN A 104 3.12 0.09 -28.08
C GLN A 104 4.53 -0.01 -28.64
#